data_AF-A0A3S3ZAR0-F1
#
_entry.id   AF-A0A3S3ZAR0-F1
#
_cell.length_a   1.000
_cell.length_b   1.000
_cell.length_c   1.000
_cell.angle_alpha   90.00
_cell.angle_beta   90.00
_cell.angle_gamma   90.00
#
_symmetry.space_group_name_H-M   'P 1'
#
loop_
_entity.id
_entity.type
_entity.pdbx_description
1 polymer ?
#
loop_
_entity_poly.entity_id
_entity_poly.type
_entity_poly.pdbx_seq_one_letter_code
_entity_poly.pdbx_strand_id
1 'polypeptide(L)'
;MSTINKLISSKTLYPHLLIRVVVFCLFVGVSYIFLVPLIYWAIVGEGSVGDGITSTPLNTFLINYLALIIGIILAAVFGYLHLKSGEFSKAKSYVIAGAFVILIYFFKEPIFNFIFYTFQ
;
A
#
# COMPACT_ATOMS: atom_id res chain seq x y z
N MET A 1 13.75 -14.96 25.13
CA MET A 1 14.00 -13.87 24.16
C MET A 1 12.69 -13.56 23.45
N SER A 2 12.14 -12.34 23.58
CA SER A 2 10.83 -12.00 23.02
C SER A 2 10.81 -12.10 21.50
N THR A 3 9.65 -12.39 20.90
CA THR A 3 9.45 -12.44 19.44
C THR A 3 9.90 -11.14 18.76
N ILE A 4 9.69 -10.00 19.43
CA ILE A 4 10.13 -8.68 18.99
C ILE A 4 11.66 -8.61 18.88
N ASN A 5 12.39 -9.09 19.89
CA ASN A 5 13.84 -9.08 19.87
C ASN A 5 14.41 -9.95 18.74
N LYS A 6 13.77 -11.11 18.46
CA LYS A 6 14.16 -11.98 17.34
C LYS A 6 13.88 -11.33 15.98
N LEU A 7 12.78 -10.58 15.87
CA LEU A 7 12.45 -9.84 14.65
C LEU A 7 13.49 -8.76 14.37
N ILE A 8 13.79 -7.92 15.36
CA ILE A 8 14.74 -6.80 15.23
C ILE A 8 16.15 -7.31 14.91
N SER A 9 16.61 -8.36 15.59
CA SER A 9 17.96 -8.91 15.42
C SER A 9 18.15 -9.68 14.10
N SER A 10 17.07 -10.06 13.42
CA SER A 10 17.16 -10.77 12.14
C SER A 10 17.73 -9.87 11.03
N LYS A 11 18.70 -10.40 10.27
CA LYS A 11 19.24 -9.75 9.07
C LYS A 11 18.19 -9.76 7.97
N THR A 12 17.92 -8.61 7.38
CA THR A 12 17.02 -8.49 6.24
C THR A 12 17.81 -8.72 4.95
N LEU A 13 17.31 -9.59 4.08
CA LEU A 13 17.88 -9.77 2.74
C LEU A 13 17.44 -8.61 1.85
N TYR A 14 18.37 -7.72 1.49
CA TYR A 14 18.08 -6.53 0.67
C TYR A 14 17.38 -6.83 -0.66
N PRO A 15 17.78 -7.85 -1.46
CA PRO A 15 17.12 -8.13 -2.73
C PRO A 15 15.64 -8.51 -2.52
N HIS A 16 15.37 -9.28 -1.48
CA HIS A 16 14.03 -9.73 -1.14
C HIS A 16 13.17 -8.58 -0.61
N LEU A 17 13.75 -7.63 0.13
CA LEU A 17 13.09 -6.40 0.51
C LEU A 17 12.75 -5.53 -0.71
N LEU A 18 13.70 -5.33 -1.62
CA LEU A 18 13.53 -4.49 -2.80
C LEU A 18 12.43 -5.03 -3.72
N ILE A 19 12.43 -6.32 -4.00
CA ILE A 19 11.37 -6.98 -4.78
C ILE A 19 10.01 -6.76 -4.13
N ARG A 20 9.91 -6.90 -2.80
CA ARG A 20 8.64 -6.70 -2.09
C ARG A 20 8.17 -5.26 -2.15
N VAL A 21 9.05 -4.29 -1.95
CA VAL A 21 8.69 -2.87 -2.08
C VAL A 21 8.12 -2.62 -3.48
N VAL A 22 8.81 -3.06 -4.54
CA VAL A 22 8.34 -2.89 -5.92
C VAL A 22 6.99 -3.57 -6.15
N VAL A 23 6.83 -4.82 -5.73
CA VAL A 23 5.57 -5.57 -5.89
C VAL A 23 4.42 -4.89 -5.16
N PHE A 24 4.61 -4.43 -3.93
CA PHE A 24 3.56 -3.72 -3.20
C PHE A 24 3.25 -2.36 -3.80
N CYS A 25 4.26 -1.59 -4.25
CA CYS A 25 4.03 -0.33 -4.95
C CYS A 25 3.21 -0.52 -6.23
N LEU A 26 3.57 -1.51 -7.05
CA LEU A 26 2.81 -1.86 -8.25
C LEU A 26 1.40 -2.32 -7.93
N PHE A 27 1.25 -3.19 -6.93
CA PHE A 27 -0.06 -3.68 -6.49
C PHE A 27 -0.97 -2.53 -6.02
N VAL A 28 -0.44 -1.61 -5.19
CA VAL A 28 -1.19 -0.44 -4.72
C VAL A 28 -1.53 0.49 -5.89
N GLY A 29 -0.61 0.71 -6.83
CA GLY A 29 -0.85 1.51 -8.03
C GLY A 29 -1.95 0.92 -8.93
N VAL A 30 -1.88 -0.37 -9.24
CA VAL A 30 -2.90 -1.08 -10.03
C VAL A 30 -4.24 -1.09 -9.29
N SER A 31 -4.22 -1.32 -7.98
CA SER A 31 -5.45 -1.30 -7.17
C SER A 31 -6.09 0.09 -7.16
N TYR A 32 -5.29 1.15 -7.10
CA TYR A 32 -5.77 2.52 -7.16
C TYR A 32 -6.43 2.86 -8.50
N ILE A 33 -5.85 2.40 -9.62
CA ILE A 33 -6.35 2.68 -10.97
C ILE A 33 -7.59 1.84 -11.31
N PHE A 34 -7.64 0.57 -10.90
CA PHE A 34 -8.68 -0.37 -11.35
C PHE A 34 -9.63 -0.78 -10.22
N LEU A 35 -9.07 -1.25 -9.10
CA LEU A 35 -9.84 -1.88 -8.03
C LEU A 35 -10.69 -0.85 -7.27
N VAL A 36 -10.14 0.34 -7.01
CA VAL A 36 -10.85 1.41 -6.31
C VAL A 36 -12.06 1.90 -7.13
N PRO A 37 -11.93 2.29 -8.42
CA PRO A 37 -13.10 2.67 -9.22
C PRO A 37 -14.15 1.56 -9.32
N LEU A 38 -13.73 0.30 -9.43
CA LEU A 38 -14.64 -0.83 -9.55
C LEU A 38 -15.44 -1.07 -8.26
N ILE A 39 -14.77 -1.04 -7.10
CA ILE A 39 -15.45 -1.11 -5.78
C ILE A 39 -16.40 0.07 -5.63
N TYR A 40 -15.96 1.25 -6.08
CA TYR A 40 -16.74 2.46 -5.97
C TYR A 40 -18.03 2.39 -6.81
N TRP A 41 -17.94 1.95 -8.07
CA TRP A 41 -19.11 1.68 -8.92
C TRP A 41 -20.04 0.61 -8.33
N ALA A 42 -19.48 -0.45 -7.73
CA ALA A 42 -20.28 -1.50 -7.12
C ALA A 42 -21.10 -1.01 -5.90
N ILE A 43 -20.57 -0.06 -5.12
CA ILE A 43 -21.24 0.44 -3.91
C ILE A 43 -22.24 1.55 -4.23
N VAL A 44 -21.88 2.51 -5.11
CA VAL A 44 -22.67 3.74 -5.31
C VAL A 44 -23.53 3.70 -6.58
N GLY A 45 -23.37 2.68 -7.43
CA GLY A 45 -24.13 2.49 -8.67
C GLY A 45 -23.71 3.41 -9.81
N GLU A 46 -23.95 2.97 -11.05
CA GLU A 46 -23.51 3.65 -12.29
C GLU A 46 -24.04 5.10 -12.43
N GLY A 47 -25.18 5.42 -11.81
CA GLY A 47 -25.89 6.70 -12.00
C GLY A 47 -25.52 7.82 -11.03
N SER A 48 -24.80 7.56 -9.94
CA SER A 48 -24.45 8.59 -8.94
C SER A 48 -23.16 9.34 -9.27
N VAL A 49 -22.32 8.80 -10.15
CA VAL A 49 -20.99 9.34 -10.51
C VAL A 49 -21.07 10.74 -11.13
N GLY A 50 -22.25 11.11 -11.66
CA GLY A 50 -22.50 12.43 -12.24
C GLY A 50 -22.76 13.55 -11.22
N ASP A 51 -23.36 13.27 -10.06
CA ASP A 51 -23.86 14.31 -9.14
C ASP A 51 -23.39 14.09 -7.70
N GLY A 52 -22.39 14.87 -7.27
CA GLY A 52 -22.12 15.16 -5.86
C GLY A 52 -21.21 14.21 -5.08
N ILE A 53 -20.63 13.19 -5.70
CA ILE A 53 -19.81 12.18 -4.99
C ILE A 53 -18.56 12.75 -4.29
N THR A 54 -17.93 13.77 -4.88
CA THR A 54 -16.72 14.40 -4.34
C THR A 54 -16.99 15.27 -3.11
N SER A 55 -18.25 15.53 -2.77
CA SER A 55 -18.63 16.42 -1.66
C SER A 55 -18.61 15.75 -0.27
N THR A 56 -18.69 14.42 -0.21
CA THR A 56 -18.64 13.69 1.06
C THR A 56 -17.19 13.29 1.41
N PRO A 57 -16.68 13.70 2.59
CA PRO A 57 -15.30 13.42 3.01
C PRO A 57 -14.94 11.92 3.00
N LEU A 58 -15.91 11.05 3.29
CA LEU A 58 -15.74 9.60 3.29
C LEU A 58 -15.41 9.05 1.90
N ASN A 59 -16.07 9.54 0.86
CA ASN A 59 -15.86 9.07 -0.51
C ASN A 59 -14.47 9.47 -1.01
N THR A 60 -14.07 10.72 -0.74
CA THR A 60 -12.72 11.21 -1.03
C THR A 60 -11.66 10.42 -0.26
N PHE A 61 -11.92 10.06 0.99
CA PHE A 61 -11.03 9.20 1.78
C PHE A 61 -10.91 7.80 1.16
N LEU A 62 -12.04 7.16 0.81
CA LEU A 62 -12.02 5.83 0.21
C LEU A 62 -11.28 5.82 -1.13
N ILE A 63 -11.55 6.78 -2.01
CA ILE A 63 -10.86 6.87 -3.30
C ILE A 63 -9.35 7.02 -3.10
N ASN A 64 -8.93 7.85 -2.15
CA ASN A 64 -7.52 8.16 -1.93
C ASN A 64 -6.75 7.18 -1.05
N TYR A 65 -7.39 6.38 -0.20
CA TYR A 65 -6.67 5.56 0.78
C TYR A 65 -7.02 4.07 0.72
N LEU A 66 -8.11 3.68 0.05
CA LEU A 66 -8.55 2.28 0.03
C LEU A 66 -7.48 1.35 -0.57
N ALA A 67 -6.85 1.74 -1.68
CA ALA A 67 -5.77 0.96 -2.29
C ALA A 67 -4.58 0.77 -1.33
N LEU A 68 -4.20 1.82 -0.61
CA LEU A 68 -3.12 1.77 0.38
C LEU A 68 -3.50 0.85 1.56
N ILE A 69 -4.72 0.99 2.07
CA ILE A 69 -5.23 0.16 3.18
C ILE A 69 -5.18 -1.32 2.82
N ILE A 70 -5.67 -1.68 1.63
CA ILE A 70 -5.61 -3.07 1.14
C ILE A 70 -4.16 -3.56 1.06
N GLY A 71 -3.25 -2.74 0.52
CA GLY A 71 -1.82 -3.06 0.44
C GLY A 71 -1.18 -3.28 1.81
N ILE A 72 -1.48 -2.44 2.81
CA ILE A 72 -0.97 -2.57 4.18
C ILE A 72 -1.52 -3.84 4.84
N ILE A 73 -2.81 -4.13 4.68
CA ILE A 73 -3.43 -5.35 5.22
C ILE A 73 -2.74 -6.58 4.63
N LEU A 74 -2.51 -6.62 3.32
CA LEU A 74 -1.78 -7.72 2.69
C LEU A 74 -0.34 -7.86 3.22
N ALA A 75 0.39 -6.75 3.37
CA ALA A 75 1.73 -6.76 3.95
C ALA A 75 1.73 -7.30 5.39
N ALA A 76 0.74 -6.91 6.19
CA ALA A 76 0.57 -7.40 7.55
C ALA A 76 0.23 -8.90 7.59
N VAL A 77 -0.69 -9.36 6.74
CA VAL A 77 -1.07 -10.78 6.63
C VAL A 77 0.13 -11.63 6.24
N PHE A 78 0.84 -11.27 5.16
CA PHE A 78 2.02 -12.04 4.75
C PHE A 78 3.16 -11.97 5.77
N GLY A 79 3.36 -10.81 6.41
CA GLY A 79 4.30 -10.65 7.52
C GLY A 79 3.97 -11.59 8.68
N TYR A 80 2.70 -11.67 9.07
CA TYR A 80 2.22 -12.54 10.13
C TYR A 80 2.38 -14.02 9.78
N LEU A 81 2.05 -14.43 8.55
CA LEU A 81 2.26 -15.81 8.10
C LEU A 81 3.73 -16.24 8.20
N HIS A 82 4.66 -15.37 7.79
CA HIS A 82 6.10 -15.65 7.88
C HIS A 82 6.61 -15.63 9.32
N LEU A 83 6.03 -14.79 10.17
CA LEU A 83 6.33 -14.77 11.59
C LEU A 83 5.89 -16.08 12.26
N LYS A 84 4.71 -16.61 11.89
CA LYS A 84 4.21 -17.90 12.37
C LYS A 84 5.10 -19.07 11.92
N SER A 85 5.68 -18.99 10.71
CA SER A 85 6.62 -19.98 10.18
C SER A 85 8.04 -19.88 10.77
N GLY A 86 8.31 -18.93 11.67
CA GLY A 86 9.64 -18.70 12.26
C GLY A 86 10.64 -17.99 11.32
N GLU A 87 10.19 -17.53 10.15
CA GLU A 87 11.02 -16.85 9.16
C GLU A 87 11.12 -15.34 9.44
N PHE A 88 11.75 -14.99 10.58
CA PHE A 88 11.82 -13.60 11.08
C PHE A 88 12.41 -12.60 10.07
N SER A 89 13.42 -13.01 9.29
CA SER A 89 14.03 -12.17 8.24
C SER A 89 13.01 -11.75 7.17
N LYS A 90 12.19 -12.70 6.70
CA LYS A 90 11.16 -12.44 5.69
C LYS A 90 10.00 -11.65 6.30
N ALA A 91 9.58 -11.95 7.52
CA ALA A 91 8.56 -11.17 8.23
C ALA A 91 8.96 -9.69 8.36
N LYS A 92 10.20 -9.42 8.79
CA LYS A 92 10.74 -8.06 8.90
C LYS A 92 10.73 -7.32 7.54
N SER A 93 11.04 -8.01 6.44
CA SER A 93 11.00 -7.38 5.12
C SER A 93 9.59 -6.95 4.70
N TYR A 94 8.52 -7.63 5.12
CA TYR A 94 7.14 -7.16 4.87
C TYR A 94 6.80 -5.92 5.67
N VAL A 95 7.22 -5.87 6.94
CA VAL A 95 6.99 -4.69 7.80
C VAL A 95 7.71 -3.48 7.22
N ILE A 96 8.98 -3.64 6.85
CA ILE A 96 9.77 -2.57 6.24
C ILE A 96 9.17 -2.17 4.88
N ALA A 97 8.79 -3.15 4.04
CA ALA A 97 8.17 -2.85 2.75
C ALA A 97 6.86 -2.07 2.90
N GLY A 98 5.99 -2.45 3.84
CA GLY A 98 4.75 -1.72 4.13
C GLY A 98 5.01 -0.29 4.56
N ALA A 99 6.01 -0.05 5.42
CA ALA A 99 6.42 1.28 5.83
C ALA A 99 6.91 2.14 4.64
N PHE A 100 7.73 1.57 3.75
CA PHE A 100 8.17 2.25 2.53
C PHE A 100 7.01 2.58 1.60
N VAL A 101 6.09 1.64 1.40
CA VAL A 101 4.91 1.85 0.54
C VAL A 101 4.05 2.98 1.09
N ILE A 102 3.85 3.06 2.40
CA ILE A 102 3.17 4.19 3.05
C ILE A 102 3.86 5.51 2.72
N LEU A 103 5.18 5.59 2.94
CA LEU A 103 5.94 6.80 2.66
C LEU A 103 5.80 7.21 1.19
N ILE A 104 6.07 6.28 0.26
CA ILE A 104 5.95 6.53 -1.18
C ILE A 104 4.53 6.99 -1.55
N TYR A 105 3.50 6.40 -0.94
CA TYR A 105 2.11 6.78 -1.19
C TYR A 105 1.79 8.22 -0.76
N PHE A 106 2.26 8.64 0.42
CA PHE A 106 2.04 10.02 0.89
C PHE A 106 2.77 11.05 0.02
N PHE A 107 3.92 10.69 -0.54
CA PHE A 107 4.67 11.55 -1.45
C PHE A 107 4.25 11.42 -2.92
N LYS A 108 3.21 10.65 -3.25
CA LYS A 108 2.79 10.43 -4.64
C LYS A 108 2.53 11.75 -5.38
N GLU A 109 1.76 12.66 -4.78
CA GLU A 109 1.37 13.93 -5.40
C GLU A 109 2.57 14.87 -5.63
N PRO A 110 3.42 15.17 -4.61
CA PRO A 110 4.66 15.92 -4.84
C PRO A 110 5.58 15.31 -5.89
N ILE A 111 5.73 13.97 -5.90
CA ILE A 111 6.59 13.26 -6.87
C ILE A 111 6.03 13.41 -8.29
N PHE A 112 4.72 13.20 -8.47
CA PHE A 112 4.07 13.37 -9.76
C PHE A 112 4.18 14.81 -10.27
N ASN A 113 3.89 15.78 -9.41
CA ASN A 113 4.00 17.19 -9.76
C ASN A 113 5.44 17.57 -10.11
N PHE A 114 6.43 17.13 -9.34
CA PHE A 114 7.84 17.38 -9.65
C PHE A 114 8.24 16.85 -11.03
N ILE A 115 7.82 15.63 -11.39
CA ILE A 115 8.11 15.05 -12.71
C ILE A 115 7.46 15.91 -13.81
N PHE A 116 6.16 16.19 -13.71
CA PHE A 116 5.48 16.93 -14.77
C PHE A 116 5.97 18.38 -14.93
N TYR A 117 6.28 19.08 -13.83
CA TYR A 117 6.81 20.44 -13.89
C TYR A 117 8.26 20.52 -14.35
N THR A 118 9.07 19.47 -14.15
CA THR A 118 10.49 19.47 -14.57
C THR A 118 10.65 19.15 -16.06
N PHE A 119 9.67 18.45 -16.65
CA PHE A 119 9.69 18.05 -18.07
C PHE A 119 8.72 18.86 -18.96
N GLN A 120 8.09 19.91 -18.42
CA GLN A 120 7.40 20.96 -19.18
C GLN A 120 8.33 22.16 -19.39
#